data_AF-A0A2V1K564-F1
#
_entry.id   AF-A0A2V1K564-F1
#
_cell.length_a   1.000
_cell.length_b   1.000
_cell.length_c   1.000
_cell.angle_alpha   90.00
_cell.angle_beta   90.00
_cell.angle_gamma   90.00
#
_symmetry.space_group_name_H-M   'P 1'
#
loop_
_entity.id
_entity.type
_entity.pdbx_description
1 polymer ?
#
loop_
_entity_poly.entity_id
_entity_poly.type
_entity_poly.pdbx_seq_one_letter_code
_entity_poly.pdbx_strand_id
1 'polypeptide(L)'
;MYSDGRKPCLGSDYIVHHSSGPLPASAVCTLSDCITQVWKHHDSETGLVVAESGINLGLLARGEIATIIAELPQRTQVVRHYLDWAQSGSETRVRYLFQRMGVKVRAQVEIDGVGRVDLVVGDCLVVQCDRKRHHSNRYTYEQDRRRDLALRDLGFTVTQLSYKQIWDQWEATQQSLRRQIRRHEHRAARNQQAYFASLTGFCP
;
A
#
# COMPACT_ATOMS: atom_id res chain seq x y z
N MET A 1 -5.61 28.50 -21.95
CA MET A 1 -5.41 29.90 -21.52
C MET A 1 -6.78 30.54 -21.39
N TYR A 2 -7.07 31.24 -20.30
CA TYR A 2 -8.25 32.10 -20.23
C TYR A 2 -7.97 33.29 -21.15
N SER A 3 -8.59 33.30 -22.33
CA SER A 3 -8.28 34.30 -23.35
C SER A 3 -8.84 35.69 -23.05
N ASP A 4 -9.82 35.86 -22.14
CA ASP A 4 -10.36 37.19 -21.78
C ASP A 4 -11.08 37.27 -20.40
N GLY A 5 -10.91 36.28 -19.52
CA GLY A 5 -11.68 36.20 -18.26
C GLY A 5 -10.92 36.72 -17.04
N ARG A 6 -11.48 37.70 -16.31
CA ARG A 6 -11.03 38.04 -14.93
C ARG A 6 -10.90 36.75 -14.12
N LYS A 7 -9.75 36.55 -13.47
CA LYS A 7 -9.51 35.44 -12.54
C LYS A 7 -10.66 35.45 -11.51
N PRO A 8 -11.44 34.35 -11.37
CA PRO A 8 -12.58 34.34 -10.47
C PRO A 8 -12.11 34.63 -9.04
N CYS A 9 -12.83 35.50 -8.33
CA CYS A 9 -12.65 35.72 -6.91
C CYS A 9 -13.20 34.50 -6.18
N LEU A 10 -12.35 33.50 -5.97
CA LEU A 10 -12.72 32.28 -5.26
C LEU A 10 -12.74 32.56 -3.76
N GLY A 11 -13.82 32.16 -3.09
CA GLY A 11 -13.90 32.19 -1.63
C GLY A 11 -12.88 31.24 -0.99
N SER A 12 -12.72 31.33 0.33
CA SER A 12 -11.81 30.49 1.12
C SER A 12 -12.06 28.99 1.03
N ASP A 13 -13.24 28.58 0.54
CA ASP A 13 -13.71 27.20 0.53
C ASP A 13 -13.29 26.42 -0.72
N TYR A 14 -12.49 27.03 -1.61
CA TYR A 14 -12.06 26.45 -2.86
C TYR A 14 -10.54 26.28 -2.91
N ILE A 15 -10.08 25.09 -3.28
CA ILE A 15 -8.69 24.83 -3.62
C ILE A 15 -8.55 24.84 -5.15
N VAL A 16 -7.70 25.72 -5.67
CA VAL A 16 -7.46 25.82 -7.12
C VAL A 16 -6.42 24.81 -7.54
N HIS A 17 -6.83 23.92 -8.43
CA HIS A 17 -5.95 22.98 -9.13
C HIS A 17 -5.70 23.51 -10.55
N HIS A 18 -4.46 23.89 -10.83
CA HIS A 18 -4.07 24.36 -12.16
C HIS A 18 -3.87 23.17 -13.11
N SER A 19 -4.56 23.18 -14.26
CA SER A 19 -4.37 22.22 -15.34
C SER A 19 -3.80 22.91 -16.58
N SER A 20 -2.84 22.24 -17.23
CA SER A 20 -2.22 22.67 -18.49
C SER A 20 -2.93 22.11 -19.73
N GLY A 21 -3.85 21.15 -19.53
CA GLY A 21 -4.58 20.48 -20.59
C GLY A 21 -5.84 21.24 -21.04
N PRO A 22 -6.49 20.76 -22.12
CA PRO A 22 -7.82 21.24 -22.49
C PRO A 22 -8.78 21.05 -21.31
N LEU A 23 -9.72 21.99 -21.14
CA LEU A 23 -10.76 21.84 -20.13
C LEU A 23 -11.61 20.60 -20.46
N PRO A 24 -12.02 19.81 -19.46
CA PRO A 24 -12.87 18.65 -19.70
C PRO A 24 -14.20 19.11 -20.30
N ALA A 25 -14.77 18.27 -21.18
CA ALA A 25 -16.06 18.54 -21.81
C ALA A 25 -17.23 18.55 -20.81
N SER A 26 -17.02 18.07 -19.58
CA SER A 26 -17.98 18.10 -18.48
C SER A 26 -17.32 18.53 -17.18
N ALA A 27 -18.12 18.90 -16.17
CA ALA A 27 -17.64 19.21 -14.83
C ALA A 27 -17.13 17.99 -14.03
N VAL A 28 -17.13 16.80 -14.63
CA VAL A 28 -16.62 15.56 -14.04
C VAL A 28 -15.22 15.32 -14.59
N CYS A 29 -14.23 15.28 -13.69
CA CYS A 29 -12.86 14.94 -14.02
C CYS A 29 -12.73 13.43 -14.28
N THR A 30 -11.81 13.04 -15.16
CA THR A 30 -11.49 11.62 -15.36
C THR A 30 -10.78 11.06 -14.13
N LEU A 31 -10.82 9.74 -13.93
CA LEU A 31 -10.11 9.10 -12.83
C LEU A 31 -8.59 9.35 -12.90
N SER A 32 -8.02 9.36 -14.10
CA SER A 32 -6.60 9.67 -14.34
C SER A 32 -6.26 11.11 -13.94
N ASP A 33 -7.13 12.08 -14.26
CA ASP A 33 -6.96 13.47 -13.81
C ASP A 33 -7.02 13.56 -12.29
N CYS A 34 -8.01 12.91 -11.65
CA CYS A 34 -8.17 12.90 -10.20
C CYS A 34 -6.90 12.37 -9.50
N ILE A 35 -6.36 11.23 -9.95
CA ILE A 35 -5.14 10.64 -9.36
C ILE A 35 -3.92 11.53 -9.60
N THR A 36 -3.82 12.14 -10.79
CA THR A 36 -2.76 13.12 -11.10
C THR A 36 -2.82 14.30 -10.12
N GLN A 37 -4.02 14.81 -9.83
CA GLN A 37 -4.20 15.88 -8.86
C GLN A 37 -3.85 15.42 -7.44
N VAL A 38 -4.23 14.20 -7.05
CA VAL A 38 -3.84 13.63 -5.75
C VAL A 38 -2.31 13.64 -5.61
N TRP A 39 -1.55 13.13 -6.56
CA TRP A 39 -0.07 13.14 -6.48
C TRP A 39 0.55 14.54 -6.59
N LYS A 40 -0.12 15.52 -7.20
CA LYS A 40 0.37 16.90 -7.26
C LYS A 40 0.18 17.66 -5.96
N HIS A 41 -0.86 17.33 -5.19
CA HIS A 41 -1.31 18.12 -4.04
C HIS A 41 -1.26 17.40 -2.70
N HIS A 42 -1.10 16.08 -2.70
CA HIS A 42 -0.93 15.26 -1.51
C HIS A 42 0.44 14.57 -1.51
N ASP A 43 0.77 13.94 -0.39
CA ASP A 43 2.00 13.18 -0.26
C ASP A 43 1.99 11.89 -1.11
N SER A 44 3.18 11.31 -1.27
CA SER A 44 3.37 10.09 -2.06
C SER A 44 2.59 8.87 -1.54
N GLU A 45 2.40 8.75 -0.21
CA GLU A 45 1.65 7.64 0.39
C GLU A 45 0.19 7.71 -0.04
N THR A 46 -0.43 8.88 0.10
CA THR A 46 -1.82 9.12 -0.29
C THR A 46 -2.04 8.80 -1.76
N GLY A 47 -1.16 9.27 -2.65
CA GLY A 47 -1.31 8.98 -4.08
C GLY A 47 -1.10 7.50 -4.43
N LEU A 48 -0.16 6.81 -3.76
CA LEU A 48 0.00 5.35 -3.92
C LEU A 48 -1.26 4.59 -3.49
N VAL A 49 -1.82 4.94 -2.33
CA VAL A 49 -3.05 4.34 -1.80
C VAL A 49 -4.20 4.45 -2.81
N VAL A 50 -4.43 5.64 -3.37
CA VAL A 50 -5.52 5.87 -4.34
C VAL A 50 -5.25 5.11 -5.64
N ALA A 51 -4.01 5.15 -6.14
CA ALA A 51 -3.63 4.48 -7.38
C ALA A 51 -3.80 2.95 -7.32
N GLU A 52 -3.29 2.30 -6.27
CA GLU A 52 -3.43 0.85 -6.11
C GLU A 52 -4.88 0.44 -5.84
N SER A 53 -5.64 1.27 -5.12
CA SER A 53 -7.09 1.04 -4.94
C SER A 53 -7.85 1.08 -6.28
N GLY A 54 -7.51 2.04 -7.17
CA GLY A 54 -8.11 2.12 -8.51
C GLY A 54 -7.87 0.86 -9.35
N ILE A 55 -6.67 0.29 -9.26
CA ILE A 55 -6.35 -0.98 -9.93
C ILE A 55 -7.11 -2.15 -9.30
N ASN A 56 -7.11 -2.24 -7.96
CA ASN A 56 -7.78 -3.34 -7.26
C ASN A 56 -9.28 -3.38 -7.53
N LEU A 57 -9.91 -2.21 -7.69
CA LEU A 57 -11.32 -2.08 -8.06
C LEU A 57 -11.59 -2.30 -9.56
N GLY A 58 -10.56 -2.54 -10.37
CA GLY A 58 -10.67 -2.71 -11.83
C GLY A 58 -11.02 -1.42 -12.57
N LEU A 59 -10.84 -0.26 -11.92
CA LEU A 59 -11.13 1.05 -12.52
C LEU A 59 -9.96 1.59 -13.36
N LEU A 60 -8.76 1.05 -13.16
CA LEU A 60 -7.56 1.39 -13.92
C LEU A 60 -6.72 0.15 -14.22
N ALA A 61 -6.07 0.16 -15.38
CA ALA A 61 -5.01 -0.76 -15.71
C ALA A 61 -3.65 -0.27 -15.20
N ARG A 62 -2.72 -1.20 -14.98
CA ARG A 62 -1.33 -0.88 -14.57
C ARG A 62 -0.62 0.06 -15.55
N GLY A 63 -0.91 -0.08 -16.85
CA GLY A 63 -0.36 0.80 -17.89
C GLY A 63 -0.80 2.25 -17.75
N GLU A 64 -2.04 2.49 -17.31
CA GLU A 64 -2.57 3.85 -17.10
C GLU A 64 -1.86 4.55 -15.94
N ILE A 65 -1.59 3.82 -14.84
CA ILE A 65 -0.79 4.35 -13.73
C ILE A 65 0.62 4.72 -14.18
N ALA A 66 1.25 3.91 -15.05
CA ALA A 66 2.57 4.23 -15.57
C ALA A 66 2.57 5.53 -16.39
N THR A 67 1.55 5.75 -17.23
CA THR A 67 1.35 7.00 -17.98
C THR A 67 1.16 8.19 -17.04
N ILE A 68 0.28 8.06 -16.03
CA ILE A 68 0.05 9.13 -15.04
C ILE A 68 1.36 9.50 -14.34
N ILE A 69 2.15 8.51 -13.90
CA ILE A 69 3.42 8.77 -13.23
C ILE A 69 4.39 9.49 -14.15
N ALA A 70 4.44 9.17 -15.45
CA ALA A 70 5.32 9.84 -16.40
C ALA A 70 5.02 11.33 -16.56
N GLU A 71 3.77 11.75 -16.31
CA GLU A 71 3.32 13.16 -16.37
C GLU A 71 3.56 13.93 -15.06
N LEU A 72 3.90 13.23 -13.97
CA LEU A 72 4.22 13.88 -12.69
C LEU A 72 5.58 14.59 -12.75
N PRO A 73 5.81 15.61 -11.90
CA PRO A 73 7.12 16.21 -11.73
C PRO A 73 8.20 15.14 -11.48
N GLN A 74 9.38 15.29 -12.09
CA GLN A 74 10.45 14.28 -12.06
C GLN A 74 10.77 13.77 -10.64
N ARG A 75 10.76 14.68 -9.65
CA ARG A 75 10.96 14.36 -8.23
C ARG A 75 9.92 13.40 -7.64
N THR A 76 8.69 13.44 -8.14
CA THR A 76 7.56 12.61 -7.69
C THR A 76 7.55 11.27 -8.40
N GLN A 77 8.12 11.16 -9.61
CA GLN A 77 8.13 9.90 -10.38
C GLN A 77 8.81 8.73 -9.66
N VAL A 78 9.61 9.01 -8.63
CA VAL A 78 10.21 8.00 -7.74
C VAL A 78 9.16 7.09 -7.08
N VAL A 79 7.88 7.52 -7.00
CA VAL A 79 6.77 6.70 -6.49
C VAL A 79 6.60 5.37 -7.22
N ARG A 80 7.02 5.27 -8.49
CA ARG A 80 6.97 4.01 -9.27
C ARG A 80 7.72 2.86 -8.60
N HIS A 81 8.77 3.17 -7.83
CA HIS A 81 9.58 2.16 -7.12
C HIS A 81 8.85 1.59 -5.89
N TYR A 82 7.73 2.20 -5.52
CA TYR A 82 6.91 1.83 -4.39
C TYR A 82 5.56 1.24 -4.83
N LEU A 83 5.36 0.85 -6.09
CA LEU A 83 4.17 0.11 -6.52
C LEU A 83 4.40 -1.39 -6.37
N ASP A 84 3.43 -2.11 -5.79
CA ASP A 84 3.45 -3.58 -5.64
C ASP A 84 2.04 -4.21 -5.57
N TRP A 85 1.04 -3.50 -6.10
CA TRP A 85 -0.33 -3.94 -6.36
C TRP A 85 -1.04 -4.57 -5.15
N ALA A 86 -0.98 -3.88 -4.01
CA ALA A 86 -1.73 -4.24 -2.81
C ALA A 86 -3.25 -4.28 -3.06
N GLN A 87 -3.97 -5.12 -2.32
CA GLN A 87 -5.42 -5.30 -2.46
C GLN A 87 -6.23 -4.28 -1.63
N SER A 88 -5.55 -3.46 -0.83
CA SER A 88 -6.18 -2.41 -0.04
C SER A 88 -5.25 -1.22 0.20
N GLY A 89 -5.86 -0.06 0.48
CA GLY A 89 -5.12 1.13 0.90
C GLY A 89 -4.32 0.91 2.19
N SER A 90 -4.83 0.09 3.11
CA SER A 90 -4.14 -0.24 4.36
C SER A 90 -2.86 -1.02 4.12
N GLU A 91 -2.91 -2.03 3.25
CA GLU A 91 -1.72 -2.76 2.80
C GLU A 91 -0.72 -1.83 2.12
N THR A 92 -1.19 -0.96 1.23
CA THR A 92 -0.36 0.02 0.52
C THR A 92 0.40 0.92 1.51
N ARG A 93 -0.32 1.47 2.50
CA ARG A 93 0.21 2.35 3.55
C ARG A 93 1.29 1.65 4.39
N VAL A 94 1.01 0.42 4.83
CA VAL A 94 1.95 -0.36 5.64
C VAL A 94 3.17 -0.80 4.84
N ARG A 95 2.98 -1.24 3.59
CA ARG A 95 4.05 -1.60 2.66
C ARG A 95 4.97 -0.40 2.38
N TYR A 96 4.39 0.76 2.10
CA TYR A 96 5.13 1.99 1.84
C TYR A 96 6.03 2.38 3.03
N LEU A 97 5.54 2.25 4.27
CA LEU A 97 6.35 2.49 5.47
C LEU A 97 7.64 1.66 5.48
N PHE A 98 7.54 0.35 5.25
CA PHE A 98 8.68 -0.55 5.28
C PHE A 98 9.63 -0.31 4.10
N GLN A 99 9.10 -0.05 2.89
CA GLN A 99 9.92 0.31 1.73
C GLN A 99 10.70 1.60 1.98
N ARG A 100 10.09 2.60 2.64
CA ARG A 100 10.75 3.85 3.07
C ARG A 100 11.85 3.63 4.11
N MET A 101 11.84 2.50 4.80
CA MET A 101 12.90 2.08 5.72
C MET A 101 14.00 1.25 5.03
N GLY A 102 13.93 1.07 3.71
CA GLY A 102 14.88 0.27 2.93
C GLY A 102 14.72 -1.24 3.16
N VAL A 103 13.57 -1.68 3.67
CA VAL A 103 13.28 -3.10 3.89
C VAL A 103 12.55 -3.64 2.66
N LYS A 104 12.99 -4.79 2.14
CA LYS A 104 12.28 -5.49 1.06
C LYS A 104 10.90 -5.92 1.57
N VAL A 105 9.86 -5.68 0.78
CA VAL A 105 8.49 -6.09 1.08
C VAL A 105 7.90 -6.71 -0.19
N ARG A 106 7.08 -7.73 -0.02
CA ARG A 106 6.24 -8.28 -1.08
C ARG A 106 4.80 -8.31 -0.62
N ALA A 107 3.90 -7.84 -1.46
CA ALA A 107 2.46 -7.98 -1.22
C ALA A 107 1.91 -9.33 -1.72
N GLN A 108 0.81 -9.78 -1.13
CA GLN A 108 -0.05 -10.84 -1.64
C GLN A 108 0.68 -12.17 -1.91
N VAL A 109 1.53 -12.59 -0.97
CA VAL A 109 2.37 -13.79 -1.11
C VAL A 109 1.58 -15.05 -0.78
N GLU A 110 1.52 -16.00 -1.71
CA GLU A 110 1.01 -17.35 -1.45
C GLU A 110 2.06 -18.17 -0.71
N ILE A 111 1.67 -18.75 0.44
CA ILE A 111 2.53 -19.62 1.26
C ILE A 111 1.85 -20.99 1.32
N ASP A 112 2.58 -22.03 0.92
CA ASP A 112 2.03 -23.39 0.90
C ASP A 112 1.55 -23.84 2.30
N GLY A 113 0.42 -24.52 2.35
CA GLY A 113 -0.25 -24.94 3.59
C GLY A 113 -0.93 -23.81 4.41
N VAL A 114 -0.65 -22.53 4.11
CA VAL A 114 -1.23 -21.36 4.80
C VAL A 114 -2.22 -20.59 3.91
N GLY A 115 -1.91 -20.48 2.62
CA GLY A 115 -2.55 -19.59 1.66
C GLY A 115 -2.07 -18.14 1.77
N ARG A 116 -2.64 -17.27 0.94
CA ARG A 116 -2.21 -15.86 0.76
C ARG A 116 -2.09 -15.02 2.03
N VAL A 117 -0.95 -14.37 2.21
CA VAL A 117 -0.74 -13.34 3.24
C VAL A 117 -0.57 -11.96 2.62
N ASP A 118 -0.98 -10.92 3.34
CA ASP A 118 -1.01 -9.56 2.80
C ASP A 118 0.38 -9.03 2.49
N LEU A 119 1.32 -9.14 3.44
CA LEU A 119 2.70 -8.68 3.28
C LEU A 119 3.70 -9.67 3.88
N VAL A 120 4.80 -9.92 3.17
CA VAL A 120 6.03 -10.49 3.72
C VAL A 120 7.11 -9.41 3.71
N VAL A 121 7.62 -9.08 4.88
CA VAL A 121 8.61 -8.04 5.15
C VAL A 121 9.95 -8.71 5.50
N GLY A 122 11.00 -8.35 4.76
CA GLY A 122 12.30 -9.02 4.86
C GLY A 122 12.21 -10.48 4.42
N ASP A 123 12.69 -11.37 5.29
CA ASP A 123 12.74 -12.81 5.07
C ASP A 123 11.53 -13.52 5.72
N CYS A 124 11.11 -13.10 6.92
CA CYS A 124 10.20 -13.91 7.76
C CYS A 124 9.16 -13.12 8.58
N LEU A 125 9.00 -11.81 8.40
CA LEU A 125 7.94 -11.06 9.08
C LEU A 125 6.70 -10.96 8.19
N VAL A 126 5.63 -11.66 8.56
CA VAL A 126 4.30 -11.51 7.95
C VAL A 126 3.55 -10.38 8.63
N VAL A 127 3.01 -9.45 7.83
CA VAL A 127 2.12 -8.38 8.32
C VAL A 127 0.76 -8.52 7.65
N GLN A 128 -0.28 -8.66 8.46
CA GLN A 128 -1.67 -8.76 7.99
C GLN A 128 -2.42 -7.48 8.35
N CYS A 129 -3.09 -6.88 7.37
CA CYS A 129 -3.77 -5.60 7.47
C CYS A 129 -5.29 -5.81 7.51
N ASP A 130 -5.99 -4.96 8.27
CA ASP A 130 -7.46 -4.92 8.34
C ASP A 130 -8.15 -6.25 8.63
N ARG A 131 -7.45 -7.21 9.25
CA ARG A 131 -8.07 -8.42 9.76
C ARG A 131 -9.03 -8.04 10.88
N LYS A 132 -10.29 -7.79 10.52
CA LYS A 132 -11.40 -7.85 11.46
C LYS A 132 -11.44 -9.29 11.96
N ARG A 133 -11.18 -9.49 13.25
CA ARG A 133 -11.64 -10.71 13.94
C ARG A 133 -13.16 -10.66 13.89
N HIS A 134 -13.74 -11.18 12.81
CA HIS A 134 -15.18 -11.20 12.62
C HIS A 134 -15.76 -12.14 13.68
N HIS A 135 -16.18 -11.57 14.81
CA HIS A 135 -16.93 -12.31 15.83
C HIS A 135 -18.30 -12.80 15.32
N SER A 136 -18.72 -12.38 14.12
CA SER A 136 -19.97 -12.80 13.49
C SER A 136 -19.91 -14.19 12.83
N ASN A 137 -18.72 -14.74 12.53
CA ASN A 137 -18.60 -16.08 11.95
C ASN A 137 -17.50 -16.90 12.64
N ARG A 138 -17.91 -17.87 13.48
CA ARG A 138 -17.00 -18.79 14.17
C ARG A 138 -16.06 -19.54 13.21
N TYR A 139 -16.53 -19.87 12.01
CA TYR A 139 -15.72 -20.60 11.03
C TYR A 139 -14.52 -19.77 10.55
N THR A 140 -14.75 -18.50 10.19
CA THR A 140 -13.68 -17.58 9.77
C THR A 140 -12.69 -17.35 10.91
N TYR A 141 -13.17 -17.25 12.15
CA TYR A 141 -12.31 -17.09 13.32
C TYR A 141 -11.37 -18.29 13.55
N GLU A 142 -11.89 -19.52 13.52
CA GLU A 142 -11.05 -20.72 13.68
C GLU A 142 -10.07 -20.88 12.51
N GLN A 143 -10.49 -20.54 11.29
CA GLN A 143 -9.61 -20.55 10.12
C GLN A 143 -8.47 -19.55 10.27
N ASP A 144 -8.74 -18.32 10.74
CA ASP A 144 -7.71 -17.31 10.99
C ASP A 144 -6.68 -17.79 12.02
N ARG A 145 -7.14 -18.41 13.13
CA ARG A 145 -6.25 -18.98 14.15
C ARG A 145 -5.41 -20.14 13.61
N ARG A 146 -6.01 -21.02 12.79
CA ARG A 146 -5.29 -22.12 12.14
C ARG A 146 -4.17 -21.59 11.24
N ARG A 147 -4.45 -20.54 10.46
CA ARG A 147 -3.47 -19.90 9.56
C ARG A 147 -2.35 -19.23 10.36
N ASP A 148 -2.67 -18.52 11.43
CA ASP A 148 -1.66 -17.89 12.28
C ASP A 148 -0.77 -18.91 12.97
N LEU A 149 -1.33 -20.06 13.39
CA LEU A 149 -0.56 -21.16 13.96
C LEU A 149 0.37 -21.77 12.90
N ALA A 150 -0.14 -22.07 11.71
CA ALA A 150 0.65 -22.62 10.61
C ALA A 150 1.82 -21.70 10.21
N LEU A 151 1.60 -20.37 10.17
CA LEU A 151 2.68 -19.41 9.94
C LEU A 151 3.79 -19.50 11.00
N ARG A 152 3.42 -19.62 12.28
CA ARG A 152 4.38 -19.76 13.37
C ARG A 152 5.12 -21.08 13.33
N ASP A 153 4.44 -22.17 12.99
CA ASP A 153 5.05 -23.50 12.83
C ASP A 153 6.07 -23.51 11.70
N LEU A 154 5.83 -22.72 10.63
CA LEU A 154 6.78 -22.47 9.56
C LEU A 154 7.89 -21.47 9.95
N GLY A 155 7.87 -20.91 11.16
CA GLY A 155 8.90 -20.00 11.67
C GLY A 155 8.71 -18.52 11.32
N PHE A 156 7.57 -18.12 10.76
CA PHE A 156 7.28 -16.71 10.51
C PHE A 156 6.94 -15.96 11.81
N THR A 157 7.40 -14.72 11.90
CA THR A 157 6.87 -13.74 12.86
C THR A 157 5.62 -13.12 12.27
N VAL A 158 4.53 -13.01 13.04
CA VAL A 158 3.24 -12.49 12.54
C VAL A 158 2.82 -11.25 13.32
N THR A 159 2.61 -10.14 12.60
CA THR A 159 2.03 -8.91 13.11
C THR A 159 0.67 -8.67 12.46
N GLN A 160 -0.40 -8.64 13.26
CA GLN A 160 -1.74 -8.31 12.79
C GLN A 160 -2.08 -6.87 13.16
N LEU A 161 -2.54 -6.11 12.18
CA LEU A 161 -2.93 -4.71 12.33
C LEU A 161 -4.41 -4.54 12.02
N SER A 162 -5.12 -3.88 12.92
CA SER A 162 -6.50 -3.44 12.68
C SER A 162 -6.53 -2.14 11.87
N TYR A 163 -7.67 -1.86 11.23
CA TYR A 163 -7.93 -0.59 10.55
C TYR A 163 -7.65 0.61 11.46
N LYS A 164 -8.13 0.56 12.71
CA LYS A 164 -7.87 1.60 13.72
C LYS A 164 -6.38 1.82 13.97
N GLN A 165 -5.58 0.76 13.99
CA GLN A 165 -4.13 0.89 14.15
C GLN A 165 -3.46 1.53 12.94
N ILE A 166 -3.95 1.23 11.73
CA ILE A 166 -3.37 1.72 10.49
C ILE A 166 -3.76 3.18 10.21
N TRP A 167 -5.02 3.54 10.45
CA TRP A 167 -5.58 4.84 10.07
C TRP A 167 -5.70 5.82 11.24
N ASP A 168 -6.22 5.37 12.39
CA ASP A 168 -6.50 6.28 13.51
C ASP A 168 -5.30 6.43 14.46
N GLN A 169 -4.50 5.38 14.60
CA GLN A 169 -3.38 5.30 15.56
C GLN A 169 -2.02 5.17 14.86
N TRP A 170 -1.92 5.71 13.65
CA TRP A 170 -0.80 5.42 12.75
C TRP A 170 0.57 5.70 13.37
N GLU A 171 0.73 6.85 14.03
CA GLU A 171 1.99 7.25 14.66
C GLU A 171 2.52 6.18 15.64
N ALA A 172 1.65 5.70 16.54
CA ALA A 172 2.00 4.66 17.51
C ALA A 172 2.30 3.32 16.83
N THR A 173 1.52 2.96 15.81
CA THR A 173 1.73 1.76 15.00
C THR A 173 3.08 1.81 14.28
N GLN A 174 3.41 2.92 13.62
CA GLN A 174 4.70 3.12 12.97
C GLN A 174 5.87 2.93 13.94
N GLN A 175 5.79 3.50 15.13
CA GLN A 175 6.83 3.32 16.15
C GLN A 175 7.00 1.86 16.55
N SER A 176 5.90 1.11 16.65
CA SER A 176 5.94 -0.32 16.92
C SER A 176 6.61 -1.11 15.79
N LEU A 177 6.20 -0.89 14.55
CA LEU A 177 6.78 -1.56 13.38
C LEU A 177 8.27 -1.22 13.22
N ARG A 178 8.66 0.04 13.46
CA ARG A 178 10.07 0.46 13.50
C ARG A 178 10.88 -0.29 14.55
N ARG A 179 10.31 -0.55 15.73
CA ARG A 179 10.97 -1.37 16.77
C ARG A 179 11.16 -2.81 16.31
N GLN A 180 10.18 -3.42 15.65
CA GLN A 180 10.32 -4.78 15.09
C GLN A 180 11.46 -4.85 14.06
N ILE A 181 11.55 -3.87 13.16
CA ILE A 181 12.65 -3.80 12.18
C ILE A 181 14.01 -3.63 12.88
N ARG A 182 14.10 -2.75 13.88
CA ARG A 182 15.34 -2.54 14.65
C ARG A 182 15.78 -3.79 15.43
N ARG A 183 14.85 -4.63 15.85
CA ARG A 183 15.11 -5.93 16.50
C ARG A 183 15.41 -7.04 15.51
N HIS A 184 15.42 -6.73 14.21
CA HIS A 184 15.63 -7.70 13.13
C HIS A 184 14.59 -8.83 13.09
N GLU A 185 13.36 -8.60 13.58
CA GLU A 185 12.27 -9.58 13.56
C GLU A 185 11.84 -9.97 12.12
N HIS A 186 12.25 -9.18 11.13
CA HIS A 186 12.06 -9.44 9.69
C HIS A 186 13.19 -10.26 9.07
N ARG A 187 14.28 -10.55 9.78
CA ARG A 187 15.44 -11.27 9.25
C ARG A 187 15.43 -12.70 9.76
N ALA A 188 15.49 -13.65 8.83
CA ALA A 188 15.71 -15.03 9.18
C ALA A 188 17.19 -15.23 9.56
N ALA A 189 17.48 -16.26 10.36
CA ALA A 189 18.85 -16.71 10.51
C ALA A 189 19.43 -17.07 9.13
N ARG A 190 20.73 -16.83 8.89
CA ARG A 190 21.36 -17.04 7.58
C ARG A 190 21.13 -18.45 7.02
N ASN A 191 21.12 -19.47 7.87
CA ASN A 191 20.86 -20.87 7.49
C ASN A 191 19.39 -21.18 7.16
N GLN A 192 18.46 -20.27 7.45
CA GLN A 192 17.03 -20.39 7.17
C GLN A 192 16.55 -19.49 6.02
N GLN A 193 17.41 -18.61 5.48
CA GLN A 193 17.02 -17.70 4.41
C GLN A 193 16.56 -18.45 3.15
N ALA A 194 17.28 -19.49 2.73
CA ALA A 194 16.89 -20.31 1.58
C ALA A 194 15.53 -21.01 1.78
N TYR A 195 15.23 -21.41 3.02
CA TYR A 195 13.96 -22.02 3.38
C TYR A 195 12.79 -21.03 3.22
N PHE A 196 12.88 -19.84 3.81
CA PHE A 196 11.83 -18.81 3.64
C PHE A 196 11.72 -18.32 2.19
N ALA A 197 12.85 -18.23 1.49
CA ALA A 197 12.86 -17.91 0.06
C ALA A 197 12.05 -18.97 -0.72
N SER A 198 12.27 -20.26 -0.46
CA SER A 198 11.50 -21.35 -1.10
C SER A 198 9.99 -21.30 -0.79
N LEU A 199 9.60 -20.99 0.45
CA LEU A 199 8.19 -20.91 0.85
C LEU A 199 7.43 -19.74 0.25
N THR A 200 8.15 -18.65 -0.04
CA THR A 200 7.58 -17.42 -0.59
C THR A 200 7.75 -17.33 -2.11
N GLY A 201 8.28 -18.38 -2.75
CA GLY A 201 8.55 -18.42 -4.19
C GLY A 201 9.68 -17.49 -4.63
N PHE A 202 10.62 -17.16 -3.75
CA PHE A 202 11.70 -16.22 -4.02
C PHE A 202 13.07 -16.89 -4.06
N CYS A 203 13.96 -16.35 -4.90
CA CYS A 203 15.39 -16.66 -4.88
C CYS A 203 16.12 -15.37 -4.45
N PRO A 204 17.10 -15.42 -3.53
CA PRO A 204 17.71 -14.25 -2.89
C PRO A 204 18.24 -13.18 -3.85
#